data_AF-A0A2H0SNQ0-F1
#
_entry.id   AF-A0A2H0SNQ0-F1
#
_cell.length_a   1.000
_cell.length_b   1.000
_cell.length_c   1.000
_cell.angle_alpha   90.00
_cell.angle_beta   90.00
_cell.angle_gamma   90.00
#
_symmetry.space_group_name_H-M   'P 1'
#
loop_
_entity.id
_entity.type
_entity.pdbx_description
1 polymer ?
#
loop_
_entity_poly.entity_id
_entity_poly.type
_entity_poly.pdbx_seq_one_letter_code
_entity_poly.pdbx_strand_id
1 'polypeptide(L)'
;MQALMPKISLVVEDNPELKSNETVTQFMRELTDTADKLMYARRSVIDLTQNFNEKLVMFPSNLIAGLFGFKQQAGLQTPQSGSHLEVSSDEMKDVKVDI
;
A
#
# COMPACT_ATOMS: atom_id res chain seq x y z
N MET A 1 -4.03 -0.70 -3.93
CA MET A 1 -5.26 -0.11 -3.35
C MET A 1 -5.49 1.31 -3.82
N GLN A 2 -4.51 2.23 -3.75
CA GLN A 2 -4.65 3.58 -4.33
C GLN A 2 -4.99 3.57 -5.83
N ALA A 3 -4.53 2.57 -6.59
CA ALA A 3 -4.88 2.39 -8.01
C ALA A 3 -6.25 1.72 -8.26
N LEU A 4 -6.90 1.15 -7.23
CA LEU A 4 -8.14 0.38 -7.39
C LEU A 4 -9.38 1.21 -7.04
N MET A 5 -9.32 2.09 -6.04
CA MET A 5 -10.43 3.00 -5.72
C MET A 5 -10.86 3.88 -6.90
N PRO A 6 -9.95 4.53 -7.64
CA PRO A 6 -10.33 5.34 -8.80
C PRO A 6 -11.05 4.53 -9.88
N LYS A 7 -10.66 3.25 -10.06
CA LYS A 7 -11.27 2.36 -11.06
C LYS A 7 -12.70 1.99 -10.69
N ILE A 8 -12.96 1.72 -9.41
CA ILE A 8 -14.31 1.38 -8.95
C ILE A 8 -15.21 2.62 -8.96
N SER A 9 -14.68 3.80 -8.58
CA SER A 9 -15.42 5.06 -8.66
C SER A 9 -15.82 5.43 -10.09
N LEU A 10 -14.92 5.24 -11.07
CA LEU A 10 -15.22 5.48 -12.49
C LEU A 10 -16.42 4.64 -12.99
N VAL A 11 -16.42 3.34 -12.67
CA VAL A 11 -17.52 2.43 -13.04
C VAL A 11 -18.85 2.83 -12.39
N VAL A 12 -18.83 3.37 -11.16
CA VAL A 12 -20.04 3.83 -10.46
C VAL A 12 -20.54 5.17 -11.02
N GLU A 13 -19.66 6.06 -11.47
CA GLU A 13 -20.05 7.32 -12.12
C GLU A 13 -20.69 7.09 -13.50
N ASP A 14 -20.21 6.11 -14.25
CA ASP A 14 -20.77 5.71 -15.54
C ASP A 14 -22.16 5.06 -15.41
N ASN A 15 -22.59 4.67 -14.19
CA ASN A 15 -23.83 3.93 -13.93
C ASN A 15 -24.70 4.60 -12.84
N PRO A 16 -25.59 5.55 -13.21
CA PRO A 16 -26.41 6.31 -12.25
C PRO A 16 -27.38 5.45 -11.41
N GLU A 17 -27.76 4.27 -11.90
CA GLU A 17 -28.58 3.31 -11.14
C GLU A 17 -27.81 2.70 -9.96
N LEU A 18 -26.52 2.38 -10.15
CA LEU A 18 -25.66 1.84 -9.08
C LEU A 18 -25.32 2.91 -8.04
N LYS A 19 -25.16 4.16 -8.47
CA LYS A 19 -24.93 5.31 -7.59
C LYS A 19 -26.12 5.60 -6.67
N SER A 20 -27.33 5.34 -7.14
CA SER A 20 -28.56 5.53 -6.38
C SER A 20 -28.88 4.36 -5.44
N ASN A 21 -28.14 3.25 -5.57
CA ASN A 21 -28.31 2.07 -4.74
C ASN A 21 -27.63 2.28 -3.36
N GLU A 22 -28.43 2.36 -2.31
CA GLU A 22 -27.94 2.54 -0.93
C GLU A 22 -26.97 1.44 -0.49
N THR A 23 -27.18 0.19 -0.92
CA THR A 23 -26.31 -0.96 -0.59
C THR A 23 -24.92 -0.79 -1.20
N VAL A 24 -24.83 -0.36 -2.47
CA VAL A 24 -23.55 -0.10 -3.14
C VAL A 24 -22.81 1.06 -2.46
N THR A 25 -23.53 2.12 -2.13
CA THR A 25 -22.94 3.28 -1.45
C THR A 25 -22.42 2.92 -0.05
N GLN A 26 -23.14 2.09 0.70
CA GLN A 26 -22.70 1.59 2.01
C GLN A 26 -21.43 0.73 1.90
N PHE A 27 -21.40 -0.20 0.95
CA PHE A 27 -20.22 -1.04 0.72
C PHE A 27 -18.98 -0.20 0.35
N MET A 28 -19.15 0.82 -0.49
CA MET A 28 -18.06 1.72 -0.87
C MET A 28 -17.52 2.53 0.32
N ARG A 29 -18.40 2.94 1.25
CA ARG A 29 -17.98 3.57 2.51
C ARG A 29 -17.16 2.60 3.37
N GLU A 30 -17.64 1.38 3.58
CA GLU A 30 -16.91 0.38 4.38
C GLU A 30 -15.56 -0.01 3.77
N LEU A 31 -15.48 -0.09 2.43
CA LEU A 31 -14.23 -0.31 1.71
C LEU A 31 -13.24 0.84 1.93
N THR A 32 -13.74 2.09 1.88
CA THR A 32 -12.93 3.28 2.14
C THR A 32 -12.41 3.28 3.57
N ASP A 33 -13.28 3.04 4.55
CA ASP A 33 -12.91 2.95 5.97
C ASP A 33 -11.86 1.85 6.21
N THR A 34 -12.02 0.70 5.55
CA THR A 34 -11.07 -0.42 5.65
C THR A 34 -9.72 -0.06 5.03
N ALA A 35 -9.71 0.64 3.91
CA ALA A 35 -8.49 1.09 3.27
C ALA A 35 -7.76 2.15 4.09
N ASP A 36 -8.48 3.08 4.72
CA ASP A 36 -7.89 4.08 5.61
C ASP A 36 -7.25 3.40 6.83
N LYS A 37 -7.93 2.42 7.44
CA LYS A 37 -7.36 1.60 8.51
C LYS A 37 -6.10 0.85 8.06
N LEU A 38 -6.10 0.30 6.84
CA LEU A 38 -4.93 -0.38 6.28
C LEU A 38 -3.76 0.60 6.07
N MET A 39 -4.01 1.80 5.55
CA MET A 39 -2.98 2.83 5.37
C MET A 39 -2.42 3.28 6.71
N TYR A 40 -3.28 3.50 7.70
CA TYR A 40 -2.85 3.82 9.06
C TYR A 40 -1.98 2.71 9.66
N ALA A 41 -2.41 1.45 9.58
CA ALA A 41 -1.63 0.31 10.08
C ALA A 41 -0.26 0.22 9.42
N ARG A 42 -0.18 0.40 8.09
CA ARG A 42 1.09 0.43 7.35
C ARG A 42 2.00 1.53 7.86
N ARG A 43 1.48 2.76 7.97
CA ARG A 43 2.24 3.90 8.47
C ARG A 43 2.73 3.66 9.89
N SER A 44 1.88 3.17 10.78
CA SER A 44 2.23 2.87 12.16
C SER A 44 3.40 1.87 12.26
N VAL A 45 3.43 0.82 11.43
CA VAL A 45 4.56 -0.13 11.42
C VAL A 45 5.85 0.54 10.94
N ILE A 46 5.77 1.41 9.93
CA ILE A 46 6.92 2.19 9.43
C ILE A 46 7.45 3.12 10.53
N ASP A 47 6.57 3.91 11.12
CA ASP A 47 6.88 4.89 12.17
C ASP A 47 7.49 4.21 13.40
N LEU A 48 6.91 3.07 13.84
CA LEU A 48 7.44 2.30 14.97
C LEU A 48 8.83 1.73 14.68
N THR A 49 9.04 1.17 13.48
CA THR A 49 10.36 0.62 13.10
C THR A 49 11.41 1.72 13.01
N GLN A 50 11.04 2.86 12.45
CA GLN A 50 11.91 4.03 12.38
C GLN A 50 12.26 4.53 13.78
N ASN A 51 11.27 4.74 14.66
CA ASN A 51 11.51 5.21 16.03
C ASN A 51 12.40 4.23 16.84
N PHE A 52 12.19 2.93 16.64
CA PHE A 52 13.04 1.90 17.24
C PHE A 52 14.48 2.03 16.77
N ASN A 53 14.72 2.14 15.46
CA ASN A 53 16.07 2.30 14.91
C ASN A 53 16.73 3.62 15.33
N GLU A 54 15.98 4.72 15.40
CA GLU A 54 16.47 6.02 15.91
C GLU A 54 16.94 5.90 17.36
N LYS A 55 16.13 5.28 18.23
CA LYS A 55 16.50 5.04 19.63
C LYS A 55 17.69 4.09 19.76
N LEU A 56 17.85 3.15 18.84
CA LEU A 56 18.97 2.22 18.85
C LEU A 56 20.32 2.92 18.63
N VAL A 57 20.35 4.03 17.89
CA VAL A 57 21.60 4.78 17.61
C VAL A 57 21.79 6.00 18.53
N MET A 58 20.77 6.43 19.25
CA MET A 58 20.79 7.61 20.13
C MET A 58 21.42 7.32 21.50
N PHE A 59 22.19 8.27 22.05
CA PHE A 59 22.70 8.17 23.43
C PHE A 59 21.60 8.55 24.45
N PRO A 60 21.43 7.82 25.57
CA PRO A 60 22.23 6.69 26.06
C PRO A 60 21.74 5.31 25.59
N SER A 61 20.60 5.26 24.89
CA SER A 61 19.92 4.04 24.46
C SER A 61 20.80 3.08 23.65
N ASN A 62 21.74 3.60 22.84
CA ASN A 62 22.71 2.80 22.09
C ASN A 62 23.67 1.98 22.97
N LEU A 63 24.01 2.46 24.17
CA LEU A 63 24.84 1.70 25.12
C LEU A 63 24.10 0.47 25.64
N ILE A 64 22.83 0.66 26.03
CA ILE A 64 21.94 -0.44 26.45
C ILE A 64 21.69 -1.36 25.26
N ALA A 65 21.48 -0.82 24.06
CA ALA A 65 21.32 -1.61 22.85
C ALA A 65 22.52 -2.51 22.56
N GLY A 66 23.74 -1.99 22.71
CA GLY A 66 24.99 -2.76 22.58
C GLY A 66 25.17 -3.83 23.66
N LEU A 67 24.82 -3.53 24.92
CA LEU A 67 24.91 -4.48 26.03
C LEU A 67 23.92 -5.65 25.91
N PHE A 68 22.71 -5.40 25.41
CA PHE A 68 21.65 -6.40 25.25
C PHE A 68 21.55 -6.97 23.82
N GLY A 69 22.40 -6.52 22.88
CA GLY A 69 22.48 -7.05 21.52
C GLY A 69 21.31 -6.67 20.60
N PHE A 70 20.61 -5.57 20.86
CA PHE A 70 19.54 -5.08 19.98
C PHE A 70 20.12 -4.64 18.63
N LYS A 71 19.50 -5.08 17.53
CA LYS A 71 19.90 -4.77 16.15
C LYS A 71 18.79 -4.01 15.41
N GLN A 72 19.17 -3.21 14.41
CA GLN A 72 18.20 -2.49 13.58
C GLN A 72 17.20 -3.44 12.93
N GLN A 73 15.93 -3.03 12.90
CA GLN A 73 14.88 -3.75 12.20
C GLN A 73 14.62 -3.11 10.83
N ALA A 74 14.45 -3.94 9.80
CA ALA A 74 14.02 -3.47 8.49
C ALA A 74 12.55 -3.00 8.59
N GLY A 75 12.30 -1.74 8.26
CA GLY A 75 10.94 -1.19 8.20
C GLY A 75 10.10 -1.86 7.13
N LEU A 76 8.78 -1.70 7.23
CA LEU A 76 7.85 -2.22 6.24
C LEU A 76 8.08 -1.51 4.89
N GLN A 77 8.66 -2.24 3.93
CA GLN A 77 8.83 -1.75 2.57
C GLN A 77 7.51 -1.91 1.82
N THR A 78 6.79 -0.81 1.63
CA THR A 78 5.64 -0.78 0.73
C THR A 78 6.08 -0.21 -0.61
N PRO A 79 6.25 -1.04 -1.66
CA PRO A 79 6.48 -0.50 -3.00
C PRO A 79 5.25 0.34 -3.40
N GLN A 80 5.43 1.67 -3.44
CA GLN A 80 4.41 2.64 -3.87
C GLN A 80 4.12 2.51 -5.37
N SER A 81 5.05 1.96 -6.14
CA SER A 81 4.89 1.62 -7.55
C SER A 81 5.32 0.17 -7.73
N GLY A 82 4.37 -0.70 -8.07
CA GLY A 82 4.72 -2.08 -8.38
C GLY A 82 5.29 -2.15 -9.79
N SER A 83 6.29 -3.00 -9.99
CA SER A 83 6.84 -3.43 -11.29
C SER A 83 5.82 -4.18 -12.17
N HIS A 84 4.52 -4.05 -11.91
CA HIS A 84 3.40 -4.54 -12.71
C HIS A 84 2.65 -3.39 -13.41
N LEU A 85 3.12 -2.15 -13.26
CA LEU A 85 2.62 -0.96 -13.94
C LEU A 85 3.44 -0.61 -15.20
N GLU A 86 4.57 -1.29 -15.39
CA GLU A 86 5.37 -1.19 -16.60
C GLU A 86 5.04 -2.39 -17.48
N VAL A 87 4.24 -2.14 -18.53
CA VAL A 87 4.21 -3.06 -19.68
C VAL A 87 5.59 -2.94 -20.31
N SER A 88 6.47 -3.90 -20.03
CA SER A 88 7.73 -4.01 -20.75
C SER A 88 7.43 -4.14 -22.23
N SER A 89 8.14 -3.40 -23.07
CA SER A 89 7.96 -3.38 -24.53
C SER A 89 8.14 -4.75 -25.19
N ASP A 90 8.60 -5.77 -24.47
CA ASP A 90 8.67 -7.16 -24.94
C ASP A 90 7.32 -7.89 -24.97
N GLU A 91 6.29 -7.45 -24.24
CA GLU A 91 4.94 -8.06 -24.28
C GLU A 91 4.09 -7.59 -25.48
N MET A 92 4.58 -6.60 -26.24
CA MET A 92 4.00 -6.14 -27.51
C MET A 92 4.64 -6.78 -28.75
N LYS A 93 5.45 -7.83 -28.61
CA LYS A 93 5.86 -8.60 -29.78
C LYS A 93 4.66 -9.36 -30.31
N ASP A 94 4.11 -8.83 -31.40
CA ASP A 94 3.15 -9.48 -32.29
C ASP A 94 3.42 -10.99 -32.33
N VAL A 95 2.46 -11.77 -31.83
CA VAL A 95 2.37 -13.16 -32.23
C VAL A 95 2.12 -13.11 -33.73
N LYS A 96 3.16 -13.35 -34.53
CA LYS A 96 2.99 -13.72 -35.93
C LYS A 96 2.15 -14.99 -35.92
N VAL A 97 0.86 -14.83 -36.14
CA VAL A 97 -0.02 -15.92 -36.54
C VAL A 97 0.40 -16.24 -37.97
N ASP A 98 1.19 -17.31 -38.13
CA ASP A 98 1.38 -17.93 -39.44
C ASP A 98 0.02 -18.49 -39.88
N ILE A 99 -0.47 -18.00 -41.01
CA ILE A 99 -1.56 -18.61 -41.80
C ILE A 99 -0.96 -19.67 -42.70
#